data_AF-A0AAN8J0Y4-F1
#
_entry.id   AF-A0AAN8J0Y4-F1
#
_cell.length_a   1.000
_cell.length_b   1.000
_cell.length_c   1.000
_cell.angle_alpha   90.00
_cell.angle_beta   90.00
_cell.angle_gamma   90.00
#
_symmetry.space_group_name_H-M   'P 1'
#
loop_
_entity.id
_entity.type
_entity.pdbx_description
1 polymer ?
#
loop_
_entity_poly.entity_id
_entity_poly.type
_entity_poly.pdbx_seq_one_letter_code
_entity_poly.pdbx_strand_id
1 'polypeptide(L)'
;MSVDGQVVTRMDIPDGSTVWDHYKLKNNNPWTHGTKIAPFDQEFYLILNVAIGGTYSMFGDNTHYAYPKPWSNNDTDPAENFWAGRHNWLPTWHGDDVAMIMDYVEMRHL
;
A
#
# COMPACT_ATOMS: atom_id res chain seq x y z
N MET A 1 6.50 -3.57 -13.64
CA MET A 1 5.95 -4.75 -12.97
C MET A 1 5.27 -5.64 -13.98
N SER A 2 5.60 -6.92 -13.96
CA SER A 2 4.90 -7.97 -14.68
C SER A 2 4.41 -9.05 -13.71
N VAL A 3 3.33 -9.72 -14.08
CA VAL A 3 2.79 -10.90 -13.39
C VAL A 3 2.63 -11.97 -14.47
N ASP A 4 3.17 -13.17 -14.24
CA ASP A 4 3.12 -14.29 -15.19
C ASP A 4 3.59 -13.90 -16.62
N GLY A 5 4.67 -13.11 -16.67
CA GLY A 5 5.25 -12.62 -17.94
C GLY A 5 4.48 -11.48 -18.62
N GLN A 6 3.31 -11.09 -18.10
CA GLN A 6 2.52 -9.98 -18.63
C GLN A 6 2.82 -8.68 -17.90
N VAL A 7 3.15 -7.62 -18.62
CA VAL A 7 3.36 -6.30 -18.02
C VAL A 7 2.04 -5.75 -17.50
N VAL A 8 1.94 -5.61 -16.18
CA VAL A 8 0.76 -5.06 -15.49
C VAL A 8 0.91 -3.56 -15.26
N THR A 9 2.16 -3.10 -15.08
CA THR A 9 2.43 -1.68 -14.87
C THR A 9 3.82 -1.34 -15.39
N ARG A 10 3.90 -0.21 -16.10
CA ARG A 10 5.14 0.41 -16.54
C ARG A 10 5.06 1.90 -16.20
N MET A 11 6.13 2.42 -15.60
CA MET A 11 6.26 3.83 -15.29
C MET A 11 7.37 4.40 -16.17
N ASP A 12 7.02 5.28 -17.09
CA ASP A 12 7.97 6.05 -17.88
C ASP A 12 7.83 7.52 -17.47
N ILE A 13 8.88 8.08 -16.85
CA ILE A 13 8.90 9.49 -16.44
C ILE A 13 9.45 10.35 -17.60
N PRO A 14 8.61 11.20 -18.23
CA PRO A 14 9.04 12.04 -19.34
C PRO A 14 10.17 13.00 -18.94
N ASP A 15 10.98 13.40 -19.91
CA ASP A 15 12.00 14.41 -19.68
C ASP A 15 11.37 15.76 -19.29
N GLY A 16 12.00 16.44 -18.34
CA GLY A 16 11.45 17.65 -17.72
C GLY A 16 10.36 17.41 -16.67
N SER A 17 10.07 16.15 -16.32
CA SER A 17 9.13 15.78 -15.26
C SER A 17 9.82 14.94 -14.18
N THR A 18 9.22 14.87 -12.99
CA THR A 18 9.63 14.01 -11.87
C THR A 18 8.52 13.03 -11.50
N VAL A 19 8.83 11.98 -10.72
CA VAL A 19 7.81 11.10 -10.11
C VAL A 19 6.77 11.93 -9.34
N TRP A 20 7.19 12.97 -8.63
CA TRP A 20 6.28 13.87 -7.90
C TRP A 20 5.24 14.52 -8.81
N ASP A 21 5.69 15.07 -9.94
CA ASP A 21 4.83 15.74 -10.92
C ASP A 21 3.95 14.73 -11.66
N HIS A 22 4.50 13.59 -12.03
CA HIS A 22 3.81 12.53 -12.76
C HIS A 22 2.60 12.01 -12.00
N TYR A 23 2.75 11.78 -10.68
CA TYR A 23 1.67 11.35 -9.80
C TYR A 23 0.81 12.49 -9.26
N LYS A 24 1.11 13.75 -9.63
CA LYS A 24 0.40 14.94 -9.15
C LYS A 24 0.30 14.97 -7.63
N LEU A 25 1.40 14.57 -6.97
CA LEU A 25 1.46 14.56 -5.51
C LEU A 25 1.30 15.99 -4.99
N LYS A 26 0.51 16.12 -3.92
CA LYS A 26 0.16 17.42 -3.34
C LYS A 26 1.14 17.79 -2.24
N ASN A 27 1.18 19.09 -1.89
CA ASN A 27 2.09 19.72 -0.91
C ASN A 27 3.50 19.95 -1.46
N ASN A 28 4.41 20.37 -0.58
CA ASN A 28 5.80 20.66 -0.93
C ASN A 28 6.53 19.37 -1.31
N ASN A 29 7.13 19.35 -2.50
CA ASN A 29 7.97 18.25 -2.96
C ASN A 29 9.25 18.20 -2.08
N PRO A 30 9.49 17.13 -1.31
CA PRO A 30 10.70 16.99 -0.49
C PRO A 30 11.93 16.55 -1.32
N TRP A 31 11.74 16.16 -2.58
CA TRP A 31 12.76 15.57 -3.44
C TRP A 31 13.23 16.52 -4.55
N THR A 32 13.19 17.84 -4.32
CA THR A 32 13.60 18.87 -5.30
C THR A 32 15.06 18.82 -5.71
N HIS A 33 15.91 18.17 -4.90
CA HIS A 33 17.35 18.00 -5.17
C HIS A 33 17.70 16.60 -5.68
N GLY A 34 16.71 15.72 -5.84
CA GLY A 34 16.89 14.38 -6.38
C GLY A 34 16.89 14.35 -7.91
N THR A 35 17.09 13.17 -8.46
CA THR A 35 16.90 12.91 -9.90
C THR A 35 15.41 12.83 -10.25
N LYS A 36 15.09 12.69 -11.54
CA LYS A 36 13.68 12.56 -11.98
C LYS A 36 12.93 11.35 -11.41
N ILE A 37 13.65 10.35 -10.88
CA ILE A 37 13.07 9.15 -10.27
C ILE A 37 13.06 9.16 -8.74
N ALA A 38 13.47 10.26 -8.09
CA ALA A 38 13.42 10.38 -6.64
C ALA A 38 11.98 10.14 -6.10
N PRO A 39 11.82 9.41 -4.96
CA PRO A 39 12.87 8.98 -4.02
C PRO A 39 13.59 7.67 -4.35
N PHE A 40 13.35 7.06 -5.52
CA PHE A 40 13.92 5.77 -5.90
C PHE A 40 15.33 5.86 -6.52
N ASP A 41 15.99 6.99 -6.36
CA ASP A 41 17.36 7.27 -6.82
C ASP A 41 18.43 7.05 -5.75
N GLN A 42 18.05 6.43 -4.65
CA GLN A 42 18.92 6.01 -3.56
C GLN A 42 18.57 4.59 -3.13
N GLU A 43 19.39 4.00 -2.26
CA GLU A 43 19.07 2.71 -1.66
C GLU A 43 17.74 2.78 -0.89
N PHE A 44 16.90 1.75 -1.07
CA PHE A 44 15.61 1.66 -0.41
C PHE A 44 15.38 0.26 0.15
N TYR A 45 14.49 0.18 1.13
CA TYR A 45 14.09 -1.09 1.73
C TYR A 45 12.87 -1.65 1.00
N LEU A 46 12.88 -2.95 0.70
CA LEU A 46 11.66 -3.68 0.39
C LEU A 46 10.91 -3.94 1.70
N ILE A 47 9.69 -3.41 1.80
CA ILE A 47 8.77 -3.70 2.91
C ILE A 47 7.66 -4.57 2.37
N LEU A 48 7.41 -5.69 3.05
CA LEU A 48 6.32 -6.62 2.77
C LEU A 48 5.48 -6.72 4.03
N ASN A 49 4.18 -6.44 3.92
CA ASN A 49 3.28 -6.45 5.07
C ASN A 49 1.87 -6.94 4.71
N VAL A 50 1.20 -7.54 5.70
CA VAL A 50 -0.25 -7.72 5.70
C VAL A 50 -0.81 -6.68 6.66
N ALA A 51 -1.63 -5.75 6.17
CA ALA A 51 -2.19 -4.66 6.97
C ALA A 51 -3.71 -4.62 6.92
N ILE A 52 -4.31 -4.20 8.04
CA ILE A 52 -5.74 -3.91 8.21
C ILE A 52 -5.91 -2.91 9.35
N GLY A 53 -7.09 -2.29 9.49
CA GLY A 53 -7.39 -1.40 10.61
C GLY A 53 -6.87 0.04 10.45
N GLY A 54 -6.26 0.36 9.31
CA GLY A 54 -5.76 1.70 9.02
C GLY A 54 -6.86 2.64 8.52
N THR A 55 -6.64 3.94 8.69
CA THR A 55 -7.47 5.01 8.12
C THR A 55 -6.84 5.69 6.90
N TYR A 56 -5.64 5.26 6.53
CA TYR A 56 -4.84 5.85 5.46
C TYR A 56 -5.33 5.38 4.09
N SER A 57 -6.43 5.94 3.59
CA SER A 57 -7.03 5.87 2.23
C SER A 57 -7.14 4.51 1.50
N MET A 58 -6.56 3.43 2.03
CA MET A 58 -6.54 2.08 1.49
C MET A 58 -7.84 1.34 1.83
N PHE A 59 -8.45 1.69 2.97
CA PHE A 59 -9.70 1.10 3.45
C PHE A 59 -10.81 2.16 3.45
N GLY A 60 -11.47 2.33 2.30
CA GLY A 60 -12.58 3.27 2.15
C GLY A 60 -13.78 2.90 3.02
N ASP A 61 -14.46 3.90 3.58
CA ASP A 61 -15.66 3.68 4.41
C ASP A 61 -16.85 3.14 3.59
N ASN A 62 -16.86 3.40 2.28
CA ASN A 62 -17.89 2.93 1.35
C ASN A 62 -17.53 1.60 0.66
N THR A 63 -16.45 0.95 1.07
CA THR A 63 -16.05 -0.33 0.46
C THR A 63 -16.96 -1.46 0.95
N HIS A 64 -17.46 -2.26 0.02
CA HIS A 64 -18.29 -3.42 0.32
C HIS A 64 -17.42 -4.65 0.60
N TYR A 65 -17.47 -5.15 1.85
CA TYR A 65 -16.83 -6.39 2.27
C TYR A 65 -17.90 -7.42 2.70
N ALA A 66 -17.49 -8.65 2.96
CA ALA A 66 -18.39 -9.70 3.46
C ALA A 66 -19.08 -9.31 4.79
N TYR A 67 -18.41 -8.52 5.61
CA TYR A 67 -18.95 -7.90 6.82
C TYR A 67 -18.70 -6.39 6.79
N PRO A 68 -19.59 -5.55 7.34
CA PRO A 68 -19.35 -4.10 7.42
C PRO A 68 -18.01 -3.79 8.10
N LYS A 69 -17.27 -2.83 7.53
CA LYS A 69 -16.02 -2.31 8.12
C LYS A 69 -16.33 -1.76 9.52
N PRO A 70 -15.69 -2.27 10.60
CA PRO A 70 -16.07 -1.90 11.96
C PRO A 70 -15.52 -0.55 12.46
N TRP A 71 -14.66 0.14 11.68
CA TRP A 71 -14.11 1.46 12.00
C TRP A 71 -14.34 2.45 10.86
N SER A 72 -14.61 3.71 11.19
CA SER A 72 -14.64 4.82 10.23
C SER A 72 -13.28 5.50 10.15
N ASN A 73 -12.94 6.05 8.99
CA ASN A 73 -11.70 6.80 8.82
C ASN A 73 -11.66 8.12 9.60
N ASN A 74 -12.81 8.60 10.08
CA ASN A 74 -12.96 9.85 10.81
C ASN A 74 -13.34 9.66 12.30
N ASP A 75 -13.32 8.43 12.81
CA ASP A 75 -13.57 8.19 14.24
C ASP A 75 -12.48 8.78 15.12
N THR A 76 -12.81 9.10 16.37
CA THR A 76 -11.83 9.52 17.38
C THR A 76 -10.83 8.40 17.69
N ASP A 77 -11.34 7.17 17.80
CA ASP A 77 -10.55 5.98 18.18
C ASP A 77 -10.80 4.80 17.22
N PRO A 78 -10.40 4.90 15.94
CA PRO A 78 -10.71 3.89 14.91
C PRO A 78 -10.11 2.51 15.23
N ALA A 79 -8.96 2.47 15.91
CA ALA A 79 -8.34 1.22 16.34
C ALA A 79 -9.17 0.49 17.41
N GLU A 80 -9.80 1.23 18.32
CA GLU A 80 -10.72 0.66 19.31
C GLU A 80 -11.96 0.10 18.63
N ASN A 81 -12.56 0.84 17.69
CA ASN A 81 -13.72 0.40 16.92
C ASN A 81 -13.40 -0.87 16.09
N PHE A 82 -12.23 -0.91 15.46
CA PHE A 82 -11.73 -2.10 14.78
C PHE A 82 -11.68 -3.32 15.71
N TRP A 83 -11.12 -3.15 16.92
CA TRP A 83 -11.02 -4.21 17.92
C TRP A 83 -12.36 -4.61 18.52
N ALA A 84 -13.28 -3.68 18.73
CA ALA A 84 -14.63 -3.95 19.20
C ALA A 84 -15.39 -4.85 18.21
N GLY A 85 -15.18 -4.66 16.91
CA GLY A 85 -15.75 -5.48 15.84
C GLY A 85 -15.11 -6.87 15.64
N ARG A 86 -14.11 -7.25 16.45
CA ARG A 86 -13.33 -8.50 16.26
C ARG A 86 -14.16 -9.77 16.18
N HIS A 87 -15.32 -9.82 16.80
CA HIS A 87 -16.19 -11.00 16.73
C HIS A 87 -16.64 -11.33 15.29
N ASN A 88 -16.63 -10.36 14.37
CA ASN A 88 -16.98 -10.57 12.96
C ASN A 88 -15.78 -11.04 12.11
N TRP A 89 -14.58 -10.51 12.37
CA TRP A 89 -13.41 -10.75 11.51
C TRP A 89 -12.39 -11.73 12.10
N LEU A 90 -12.24 -11.78 13.43
CA LEU A 90 -11.27 -12.68 14.07
C LEU A 90 -11.53 -14.15 13.75
N PRO A 91 -12.79 -14.63 13.71
CA PRO A 91 -13.06 -16.00 13.30
C PRO A 91 -12.66 -16.29 11.87
N THR A 92 -12.48 -15.30 10.97
CA THR A 92 -12.08 -15.55 9.58
C THR A 92 -10.57 -15.70 9.40
N TRP A 93 -9.77 -15.53 10.48
CA TRP A 93 -8.32 -15.58 10.42
C TRP A 93 -7.82 -17.00 10.72
N HIS A 94 -7.83 -17.85 9.69
CA HIS A 94 -7.52 -19.27 9.80
C HIS A 94 -6.09 -19.60 9.34
N GLY A 95 -5.12 -19.42 10.24
CA GLY A 95 -3.74 -19.86 10.00
C GLY A 95 -3.19 -19.39 8.65
N ASP A 96 -2.76 -20.34 7.83
CA ASP A 96 -2.13 -20.08 6.54
C ASP A 96 -3.09 -19.50 5.49
N ASP A 97 -4.43 -19.62 5.67
CA ASP A 97 -5.42 -19.08 4.72
C ASP A 97 -5.38 -17.55 4.63
N VAL A 98 -4.83 -16.88 5.64
CA VAL A 98 -4.70 -15.42 5.73
C VAL A 98 -3.26 -14.95 5.90
N ALA A 99 -2.29 -15.87 5.79
CA ALA A 99 -0.88 -15.56 5.91
C ALA A 99 -0.31 -15.03 4.59
N MET A 100 0.68 -14.14 4.69
CA MET A 100 1.57 -13.89 3.55
C MET A 100 2.54 -15.06 3.44
N ILE A 101 2.36 -15.90 2.42
CA ILE A 101 3.25 -17.01 2.12
C ILE A 101 4.19 -16.59 0.98
N MET A 102 5.49 -16.72 1.21
CA MET A 102 6.53 -16.28 0.29
C MET A 102 7.58 -17.36 0.12
N ASP A 103 7.82 -17.77 -1.12
CA ASP A 103 8.87 -18.73 -1.45
C ASP A 103 10.24 -18.04 -1.49
N TYR A 104 10.38 -16.99 -2.32
CA TYR A 104 11.60 -16.20 -2.36
C TYR A 104 11.36 -14.77 -2.84
N VAL A 105 12.32 -13.90 -2.52
CA VAL A 105 12.51 -12.58 -3.13
C VAL A 105 13.85 -12.59 -3.82
N GLU A 106 13.89 -12.13 -5.06
CA GLU A 106 15.14 -11.93 -5.78
C GLU A 106 15.21 -10.49 -6.30
N MET A 107 16.30 -9.81 -5.97
CA MET A 107 16.62 -8.49 -6.50
C MET A 107 17.69 -8.65 -7.57
N ARG A 108 17.35 -8.34 -8.82
CA ARG A 108 18.27 -8.43 -9.95
C ARG A 108 18.64 -7.02 -10.41
N HIS A 109 19.93 -6.77 -10.57
CA HIS A 109 20.42 -5.66 -11.39
C HIS A 109 20.50 -6.17 -12.84
N LEU A 110 20.01 -5.37 -13.79
CA LEU A 110 20.10 -5.67 -15.22
C LEU A 110 21.48 -5.31 -15.80
#